data_AF-A0A659UQB4-F1
#
_entry.id   AF-A0A659UQB4-F1
#
_cell.length_a   1.000
_cell.length_b   1.000
_cell.length_c   1.000
_cell.angle_alpha   90.00
_cell.angle_beta   90.00
_cell.angle_gamma   90.00
#
_symmetry.space_group_name_H-M   'P 1'
#
loop_
_entity.id
_entity.type
_entity.pdbx_description
1 polymer ?
#
loop_
_entity_poly.entity_id
_entity_poly.type
_entity_poly.pdbx_seq_one_letter_code
_entity_poly.pdbx_strand_id
1 'polypeptide(L)'
;MATAKKAATKGLEALFLDGLKDIYYAEKKILKALPKMAKGAESEDLAAAFEKHLAETEGQVDRLEQVFELLDKPARGKTCPAIDGILEEGSEILEEYK
;
A
#
# COMPACT_ATOMS: atom_id res chain seq x y z
N MET A 1 -35.75 19.81 21.31
CA MET A 1 -34.61 20.10 20.42
C MET A 1 -33.72 18.88 20.38
N ALA A 2 -33.71 18.17 19.25
CA ALA A 2 -32.76 17.10 19.00
C ALA A 2 -32.09 17.41 17.65
N THR A 3 -30.88 17.95 17.69
CA THR A 3 -30.06 18.15 16.50
C THR A 3 -29.52 16.79 16.08
N ALA A 4 -30.18 16.16 15.11
CA ALA A 4 -29.64 14.99 14.41
C ALA A 4 -28.33 15.39 13.74
N LYS A 5 -27.23 14.77 14.19
CA LYS A 5 -25.90 14.86 13.57
C LYS A 5 -26.03 14.38 12.13
N LYS A 6 -26.03 15.32 11.17
CA LYS A 6 -26.06 15.04 9.73
C LYS A 6 -24.91 14.08 9.42
N ALA A 7 -25.21 12.81 9.16
CA ALA A 7 -24.24 11.88 8.63
C ALA A 7 -23.72 12.53 7.34
N ALA A 8 -22.44 12.92 7.33
CA ALA A 8 -21.80 13.48 6.16
C ALA A 8 -21.92 12.45 5.05
N THR A 9 -22.71 12.74 4.02
CA THR A 9 -22.88 11.87 2.87
C THR A 9 -21.50 11.62 2.27
N LYS A 10 -20.97 10.39 2.37
CA LYS A 10 -19.68 10.03 1.77
C LYS A 10 -19.82 10.09 0.25
N GLY A 11 -19.43 11.22 -0.35
CA GLY A 11 -19.40 11.42 -1.80
C GLY A 11 -18.15 10.83 -2.46
N LEU A 12 -18.06 10.97 -3.79
CA LEU A 12 -16.94 10.45 -4.59
C LEU A 12 -15.58 11.01 -4.16
N GLU A 13 -15.51 12.27 -3.72
CA GLU A 13 -14.27 12.86 -3.19
C GLU A 13 -13.78 12.14 -1.93
N ALA A 14 -14.70 11.79 -1.01
CA ALA A 14 -14.36 11.06 0.20
C ALA A 14 -13.92 9.63 -0.13
N LEU A 15 -14.58 8.97 -1.10
CA LEU A 15 -14.19 7.66 -1.59
C LEU A 15 -12.80 7.69 -2.23
N PHE A 16 -12.51 8.68 -3.07
CA PHE A 16 -11.22 8.85 -3.72
C PHE A 16 -10.10 9.07 -2.68
N LEU A 17 -10.31 9.96 -1.71
CA LEU A 17 -9.34 10.19 -0.65
C LEU A 17 -9.14 8.96 0.24
N ASP A 18 -10.20 8.23 0.60
CA ASP A 18 -10.08 6.98 1.36
C ASP A 18 -9.27 5.94 0.56
N GLY A 19 -9.51 5.81 -0.74
CA GLY A 19 -8.75 4.93 -1.64
C GLY A 19 -7.26 5.29 -1.74
N LEU A 20 -6.94 6.59 -1.87
CA LEU A 20 -5.55 7.07 -1.88
C LEU A 20 -4.82 6.72 -0.59
N LYS A 21 -5.47 6.83 0.57
CA LYS A 21 -4.87 6.46 1.86
C LYS A 21 -4.66 4.96 1.99
N ASP A 22 -5.59 4.16 1.49
CA ASP A 22 -5.51 2.71 1.56
C ASP A 22 -4.37 2.19 0.64
N ILE A 23 -4.26 2.68 -0.61
CA ILE A 23 -3.18 2.28 -1.52
C ILE A 23 -1.82 2.82 -1.06
N TYR A 24 -1.75 4.04 -0.52
CA TYR A 24 -0.49 4.59 0.01
C TYR A 24 0.04 3.78 1.20
N TYR A 25 -0.84 3.29 2.07
CA TYR A 25 -0.45 2.35 3.11
C TYR A 25 0.10 1.05 2.50
N ALA A 26 -0.59 0.53 1.48
CA ALA A 26 -0.17 -0.69 0.78
C ALA A 26 1.20 -0.57 0.13
N GLU A 27 1.46 0.48 -0.64
CA GLU A 27 2.76 0.68 -1.28
C GLU A 27 3.89 0.77 -0.23
N LYS A 28 3.66 1.46 0.89
CA LYS A 28 4.65 1.52 1.98
C LYS A 28 4.89 0.16 2.66
N LYS A 29 3.92 -0.74 2.66
CA LYS A 29 4.08 -2.11 3.16
C LYS A 29 4.80 -2.99 2.13
N ILE A 30 4.41 -2.92 0.86
CA ILE A 30 5.04 -3.62 -0.27
C ILE A 30 6.53 -3.26 -0.34
N LEU A 31 6.86 -1.97 -0.26
CA LEU A 31 8.23 -1.47 -0.28
C LEU A 31 9.13 -2.16 0.76
N LYS A 32 8.59 -2.43 1.95
CA LYS A 32 9.32 -3.12 3.02
C LYS A 32 9.40 -4.63 2.83
N ALA A 33 8.43 -5.22 2.14
CA ALA A 33 8.34 -6.66 1.95
C ALA A 33 9.18 -7.14 0.75
N LEU A 34 9.26 -6.36 -0.33
CA LEU A 34 9.95 -6.75 -1.57
C LEU A 34 11.42 -7.19 -1.36
N PRO A 35 12.24 -6.55 -0.50
CA PRO A 35 13.59 -7.05 -0.24
C PRO A 35 13.63 -8.42 0.43
N LYS A 36 12.63 -8.77 1.26
CA LYS A 36 12.49 -10.12 1.85
C LYS A 36 12.12 -11.13 0.77
N MET A 37 11.21 -10.76 -0.14
CA MET A 37 10.78 -11.61 -1.26
C MET A 37 11.91 -11.88 -2.24
N ALA A 38 12.68 -10.87 -2.63
CA ALA A 38 13.84 -11.01 -3.52
C ALA A 38 14.88 -12.00 -2.94
N LYS A 39 15.18 -11.88 -1.64
CA LYS A 39 16.12 -12.77 -0.94
C LYS A 39 15.62 -14.20 -0.76
N GLY A 40 14.30 -14.39 -0.72
CA GLY A 40 13.67 -15.69 -0.56
C GLY A 40 13.45 -16.43 -1.88
N ALA A 41 13.64 -15.76 -3.02
CA ALA A 41 13.48 -16.37 -4.33
C ALA A 41 14.73 -17.18 -4.72
N GLU A 42 14.55 -18.44 -5.12
CA GLU A 42 15.63 -19.29 -5.64
C GLU A 42 15.96 -19.00 -7.11
N SER A 43 14.97 -18.52 -7.87
CA SER A 43 15.16 -18.14 -9.27
C SER A 43 15.74 -16.73 -9.38
N GLU A 44 16.86 -16.59 -10.09
CA GLU A 44 17.49 -15.29 -10.36
C GLU A 44 16.54 -14.32 -11.07
N ASP A 45 15.75 -14.81 -12.03
CA ASP A 45 14.77 -14.00 -12.75
C ASP A 45 13.67 -13.48 -11.82
N LEU A 46 13.25 -14.30 -10.84
CA LEU A 46 12.23 -13.91 -9.88
C LEU A 46 12.79 -12.91 -8.86
N ALA A 47 14.00 -13.12 -8.37
CA ALA A 47 14.68 -12.16 -7.49
C ALA A 47 14.83 -10.79 -8.18
N ALA A 48 15.29 -10.78 -9.43
CA ALA A 48 15.42 -9.57 -10.25
C ALA A 48 14.06 -8.88 -10.48
N ALA A 49 12.98 -9.64 -10.66
CA ALA A 49 11.64 -9.08 -10.79
C ALA A 49 11.19 -8.35 -9.51
N PHE A 50 11.47 -8.91 -8.32
CA PHE A 50 11.18 -8.23 -7.05
C PHE A 50 12.01 -6.97 -6.84
N GLU A 51 13.30 -6.99 -7.21
CA GLU A 51 14.16 -5.81 -7.13
C GLU A 51 13.73 -4.70 -8.10
N LYS A 52 13.34 -5.07 -9.32
CA LYS A 52 12.76 -4.13 -10.27
C LYS A 52 11.47 -3.54 -9.70
N HIS A 53 10.59 -4.38 -9.15
CA HIS A 53 9.34 -3.91 -8.58
C HIS A 53 9.56 -2.99 -7.37
N LEU A 54 10.62 -3.21 -6.59
CA LEU A 54 11.00 -2.32 -5.48
C LEU A 54 11.24 -0.89 -5.98
N ALA A 55 12.06 -0.72 -7.03
CA ALA A 55 12.32 0.59 -7.63
C ALA A 55 11.05 1.23 -8.22
N GLU A 56 10.17 0.42 -8.83
CA GLU A 56 8.87 0.91 -9.31
C GLU A 56 7.98 1.40 -8.16
N THR A 57 7.94 0.65 -7.05
CA THR A 57 7.16 0.98 -5.86
C THR A 57 7.67 2.24 -5.17
N GLU A 58 8.99 2.47 -5.09
CA GLU A 58 9.54 3.75 -4.62
C GLU A 58 8.97 4.93 -5.41
N GLY A 59 9.04 4.85 -6.74
CA GLY A 59 8.46 5.88 -7.60
C GLY A 59 6.93 5.97 -7.55
N GLN A 60 6.23 4.91 -7.13
CA GLN A 60 4.77 4.95 -6.91
C GLN A 60 4.43 5.67 -5.59
N VAL A 61 5.20 5.44 -4.53
CA VAL A 61 5.08 6.15 -3.25
C VAL A 61 5.29 7.65 -3.48
N ASP A 62 6.35 8.04 -4.18
CA ASP A 62 6.63 9.44 -4.50
C ASP A 62 5.49 10.10 -5.27
N ARG A 63 4.92 9.39 -6.26
CA ARG A 63 3.76 9.87 -7.03
C ARG A 63 2.53 10.05 -6.14
N LEU A 64 2.28 9.15 -5.20
CA LEU A 64 1.17 9.29 -4.26
C LEU A 64 1.36 10.49 -3.34
N GLU A 65 2.59 10.76 -2.89
CA GLU A 65 2.91 11.94 -2.08
C GLU A 65 2.63 13.24 -2.86
N GLN A 66 3.02 13.31 -4.14
CA GLN A 66 2.67 14.41 -5.03
C GLN A 66 1.14 14.57 -5.18
N VAL A 67 0.39 13.47 -5.31
CA VAL A 67 -1.08 13.54 -5.38
C VAL A 67 -1.68 14.09 -4.09
N PHE A 68 -1.17 13.69 -2.92
CA PHE A 68 -1.62 14.26 -1.64
C PHE A 68 -1.33 15.76 -1.53
N GLU A 69 -0.16 16.22 -1.99
CA GLU A 69 0.20 17.63 -2.06
C GLU A 69 -0.75 18.42 -2.99
N LEU A 70 -1.06 17.89 -4.18
CA LEU A 70 -2.00 18.51 -5.12
C LEU A 70 -3.42 18.66 -4.55
N LEU A 71 -3.80 17.81 -3.61
CA LEU A 71 -5.10 17.84 -2.94
C LEU A 71 -5.11 18.70 -1.66
N ASP A 72 -3.97 19.30 -1.29
CA ASP A 72 -3.76 19.98 -0.01
C ASP A 72 -4.22 19.09 1.17
N LYS A 73 -3.69 17.86 1.19
CA LYS A 73 -3.98 16.84 2.21
C LYS A 73 -2.66 16.21 2.66
N PRO A 74 -2.50 15.89 3.95
CA PRO A 74 -1.31 15.18 4.40
C PRO A 74 -1.32 13.73 3.87
N ALA A 75 -0.17 13.28 3.36
CA ALA A 75 0.06 11.90 2.94
C ALA A 75 0.05 10.96 4.17
N ARG A 76 -1.14 10.49 4.55
CA ARG A 76 -1.34 9.60 5.69
C ARG A 76 -2.03 8.34 5.24
N GLY A 77 -1.31 7.22 5.30
CA GLY A 77 -1.88 5.92 5.05
C GLY A 77 -2.96 5.59 6.07
N LYS A 78 -3.97 4.85 5.63
CA LYS A 78 -4.93 4.18 6.50
C LYS A 78 -4.67 2.68 6.38
N THR A 79 -4.69 1.98 7.50
CA THR A 79 -4.48 0.54 7.53
C THR A 79 -5.36 -0.14 6.49
N CYS A 80 -4.74 -0.92 5.62
CA CYS A 80 -5.39 -1.73 4.60
C CYS A 80 -5.24 -3.21 4.99
N PRO A 81 -6.29 -3.86 5.49
CA PRO A 81 -6.22 -5.28 5.86
C PRO A 81 -5.89 -6.20 4.67
N ALA A 82 -6.27 -5.80 3.46
CA ALA A 82 -6.04 -6.61 2.26
C ALA A 82 -4.55 -6.80 1.98
N ILE A 83 -3.76 -5.73 1.99
CA ILE A 83 -2.31 -5.85 1.75
C ILE A 83 -1.59 -6.51 2.92
N ASP A 84 -2.04 -6.27 4.15
CA ASP A 84 -1.46 -6.95 5.31
C ASP A 84 -1.64 -8.47 5.19
N GLY A 85 -2.83 -8.95 4.78
CA GLY A 85 -3.09 -10.36 4.52
C GLY A 85 -2.28 -10.95 3.35
N ILE A 86 -2.17 -10.24 2.22
CA ILE A 86 -1.36 -10.71 1.08
C ILE A 86 0.11 -10.87 1.47
N LEU A 87 0.64 -9.94 2.27
CA LEU A 87 2.05 -9.98 2.71
C LEU A 87 2.30 -11.03 3.81
N GLU A 88 1.29 -11.31 4.63
CA GLU A 88 1.29 -12.42 5.59
C GLU A 88 1.36 -13.75 4.85
N GLU A 89 0.45 -14.00 3.90
CA GLU A 89 0.46 -15.21 3.07
C GLU A 89 1.79 -15.39 2.32
N GLY A 90 2.33 -14.33 1.73
CA GLY A 90 3.64 -14.37 1.09
C GLY A 90 4.78 -14.67 2.07
N SER A 91 4.68 -14.21 3.32
CA SER A 91 5.68 -14.53 4.36
C SER A 91 5.58 -15.97 4.84
N GLU A 92 4.38 -16.52 4.96
CA GLU A 92 4.14 -17.93 5.30
C GLU A 92 4.74 -18.85 4.23
N ILE A 93 4.51 -18.57 2.94
CA ILE A 93 5.11 -19.35 1.84
C ILE A 93 6.65 -19.36 1.93
N LEU A 94 7.27 -18.22 2.22
CA LEU A 94 8.73 -18.12 2.39
C LEU A 94 9.26 -18.87 3.62
N GLU A 95 8.41 -19.17 4.61
CA GLU A 95 8.79 -19.91 5.82
C GLU A 95 8.51 -21.40 5.67
N GLU A 96 7.41 -21.78 5.02
CA GLU A 96 7.01 -23.17 4.78
C GLU A 96 7.88 -23.87 3.74
N TYR A 97 8.30 -23.16 2.69
CA TYR A 97 9.03 -23.72 1.55
C TYR A 97 10.51 -23.31 1.52
N LYS A 98 11.07 -23.00 2.69
CA LYS A 98 12.45 -22.58 2.88
C LYS A 98 13.45 -23.73 2.95
#